data_AF-A0A349N7I9-F1
#
_entry.id   AF-A0A349N7I9-F1
#
_cell.length_a   1.000
_cell.length_b   1.000
_cell.length_c   1.000
_cell.angle_alpha   90.00
_cell.angle_beta   90.00
_cell.angle_gamma   90.00
#
_symmetry.space_group_name_H-M   'P 1'
#
loop_
_entity.id
_entity.type
_entity.pdbx_description
1 polymer ?
#
loop_
_entity_poly.entity_id
_entity_poly.type
_entity_poly.pdbx_seq_one_letter_code
_entity_poly.pdbx_strand_id
1 'polypeptide(L)'
;MGRQLIYVIAAICTTMTVILLLILTAEPVANAGGAAHPVFSGMRIGGDGLARLETIGSLGYAFQALLLSLIVAFATLGVSERHRTPRLRAYMIATLVFSLFILWRMVASHLNFIATGETSYFMGFPAATAWAMYGVWLGGIPLVFIYTLGFRQFIYTDEDQAEFERLVAESVAEERDTENSPEDTR
;
A
#
# COMPACT_ATOMS: atom_id res chain seq x y z
N MET A 1 -20.56 3.68 6.92
CA MET A 1 -19.49 2.79 7.42
C MET A 1 -18.08 3.38 7.22
N GLY A 2 -17.92 4.49 6.48
CA GLY A 2 -16.62 5.11 6.25
C GLY A 2 -15.99 5.73 7.49
N ARG A 3 -16.79 6.15 8.48
CA ARG A 3 -16.25 6.60 9.77
C ARG A 3 -15.41 5.53 10.48
N GLN A 4 -15.80 4.25 10.39
CA GLN A 4 -15.00 3.13 10.94
C GLN A 4 -13.68 2.94 10.19
N LEU A 5 -13.70 3.03 8.86
CA LEU A 5 -12.48 2.89 8.03
C LEU A 5 -11.49 4.03 8.32
N ILE A 6 -11.98 5.25 8.54
CA ILE A 6 -11.14 6.39 8.94
C ILE A 6 -10.46 6.13 10.29
N TYR A 7 -11.18 5.59 11.27
CA TYR A 7 -10.56 5.22 12.55
C TYR A 7 -9.53 4.10 12.41
N VAL A 8 -9.77 3.12 11.53
CA VAL A 8 -8.78 2.07 11.22
C VAL A 8 -7.51 2.67 10.61
N ILE A 9 -7.65 3.57 9.64
CA ILE A 9 -6.51 4.27 9.01
C ILE A 9 -5.75 5.09 10.06
N ALA A 10 -6.46 5.85 10.91
CA ALA A 10 -5.84 6.62 11.97
C ALA A 10 -5.07 5.74 12.98
N ALA A 11 -5.64 4.58 13.34
CA ALA A 11 -5.00 3.61 14.22
C ALA A 11 -3.73 3.00 13.58
N ILE A 12 -3.79 2.66 12.28
CA ILE A 12 -2.61 2.18 11.53
C ILE A 12 -1.51 3.25 11.52
N CYS A 13 -1.82 4.49 11.15
CA CYS A 13 -0.84 5.59 11.12
C CYS A 13 -0.23 5.85 12.51
N THR A 14 -1.05 5.83 13.55
CA THR A 14 -0.58 5.99 14.94
C THR A 14 0.38 4.87 15.32
N THR A 15 0.02 3.63 15.01
CA THR A 15 0.85 2.45 15.29
C THR A 15 2.18 2.50 14.51
N MET A 16 2.13 2.87 13.23
CA MET A 16 3.33 3.07 12.41
C MET A 16 4.24 4.16 12.99
N THR A 17 3.67 5.25 13.50
CA THR A 17 4.43 6.32 14.15
C THR A 17 5.14 5.81 15.41
N VAL A 18 4.44 5.04 16.25
CA VAL A 18 5.05 4.42 17.44
C VAL A 18 6.18 3.47 17.05
N ILE A 19 5.98 2.63 16.04
CA ILE A 19 7.02 1.71 15.55
C ILE A 19 8.25 2.48 15.04
N LEU A 20 8.06 3.57 14.31
CA LEU A 20 9.17 4.42 13.86
C LEU A 20 9.93 5.04 15.03
N LEU A 21 9.22 5.52 16.06
CA LEU A 21 9.87 6.04 17.27
C LEU A 21 10.70 4.94 17.96
N LEU A 22 10.16 3.72 18.09
CA LEU A 22 10.89 2.58 18.65
C LEU A 22 12.15 2.25 17.84
N ILE A 23 12.05 2.23 16.51
CA ILE A 23 13.21 2.00 15.62
C ILE A 23 14.26 3.11 15.78
N LEU A 24 13.84 4.38 15.88
CA LEU A 24 14.75 5.53 16.05
C LEU A 24 15.47 5.52 17.41
N THR A 25 14.84 4.95 18.44
CA THR A 25 15.44 4.82 19.78
C THR A 25 16.21 3.51 19.98
N ALA A 26 16.18 2.59 19.00
CA ALA A 26 16.90 1.33 19.10
C ALA A 26 18.41 1.57 19.07
N GLU A 27 19.14 0.75 19.83
CA GLU A 27 20.60 0.86 19.89
C GLU A 27 21.20 0.67 18.49
N PRO A 28 22.09 1.60 18.05
CA PRO A 28 22.69 1.50 16.74
C PRO A 28 23.70 0.35 16.72
N VAL A 29 23.53 -0.54 15.75
CA VAL A 29 24.51 -1.62 15.51
C VAL A 29 25.73 -1.04 14.81
N ALA A 30 26.92 -1.40 15.28
CA ALA A 30 28.17 -0.99 14.64
C ALA A 30 28.16 -1.37 13.15
N ASN A 31 28.55 -0.43 12.29
CA ASN A 31 28.55 -0.62 10.84
C ASN A 31 27.17 -1.00 10.24
N ALA A 32 26.04 -0.61 10.86
CA ALA A 32 24.71 -0.85 10.30
C ALA A 32 24.52 -0.28 8.87
N GLY A 33 25.22 0.82 8.55
CA GLY A 33 25.31 1.42 7.21
C GLY A 33 26.42 0.84 6.33
N GLY A 34 26.99 -0.30 6.70
CA GLY A 34 28.12 -0.96 6.04
C GLY A 34 29.48 -0.65 6.66
N ALA A 35 30.49 -1.44 6.29
CA ALA A 35 31.90 -1.23 6.62
C ALA A 35 32.72 -0.99 5.35
N ALA A 36 33.90 -0.38 5.46
CA ALA A 36 34.80 -0.23 4.32
C ALA A 36 35.27 -1.61 3.83
N HIS A 37 35.29 -1.82 2.51
CA HIS A 37 35.82 -3.06 1.94
C HIS A 37 37.34 -3.14 2.18
N PRO A 38 37.90 -4.25 2.71
CA PRO A 38 39.30 -4.32 3.09
C PRO A 38 40.27 -4.19 1.90
N VAL A 39 39.84 -4.64 0.72
CA VAL A 39 40.67 -4.67 -0.50
C VAL A 39 40.38 -3.54 -1.50
N PHE A 40 39.13 -3.12 -1.68
CA PHE A 40 38.73 -2.18 -2.73
C PHE A 40 38.36 -0.83 -2.12
N SER A 41 39.28 0.13 -2.23
CA SER A 41 39.08 1.50 -1.74
C SER A 41 37.82 2.12 -2.36
N GLY A 42 36.98 2.73 -1.53
CA GLY A 42 35.70 3.33 -1.95
C GLY A 42 34.50 2.38 -1.97
N MET A 43 34.70 1.06 -1.85
CA MET A 43 33.60 0.09 -1.75
C MET A 43 33.19 -0.12 -0.29
N ARG A 44 31.89 -0.37 -0.04
CA ARG A 44 31.35 -0.73 1.27
C ARG A 44 30.81 -2.16 1.24
N ILE A 45 31.08 -2.93 2.29
CA ILE A 45 30.46 -4.23 2.53
C ILE A 45 29.29 -4.05 3.50
N GLY A 46 28.26 -4.88 3.36
CA GLY A 46 27.20 -4.96 4.36
C GLY A 46 27.78 -5.28 5.73
N GLY A 47 27.31 -4.60 6.78
CA GLY A 47 27.62 -4.98 8.16
C GLY A 47 26.92 -6.28 8.56
N ASP A 48 26.97 -6.62 9.85
CA ASP A 48 26.31 -7.81 10.37
C ASP A 48 24.77 -7.69 10.23
N GLY A 49 24.22 -8.45 9.28
CA GLY A 49 22.80 -8.47 9.00
C GLY A 49 21.96 -9.09 10.11
N LEU A 50 22.50 -10.07 10.86
CA LEU A 50 21.79 -10.69 11.99
C LEU A 50 21.70 -9.71 13.15
N ALA A 51 22.83 -9.13 13.55
CA ALA A 51 22.87 -8.15 14.63
C ALA A 51 21.92 -6.96 14.35
N ARG A 52 21.85 -6.51 13.08
CA ARG A 52 20.91 -5.45 12.68
C ARG A 52 19.45 -5.89 12.78
N LEU A 53 19.11 -7.13 12.41
CA LEU A 53 17.73 -7.61 12.45
C LEU A 53 17.27 -8.00 13.86
N GLU A 54 18.19 -8.29 14.78
CA GLU A 54 17.89 -8.63 16.17
C GLU A 54 17.10 -7.51 16.87
N THR A 55 17.51 -6.25 16.70
CA THR A 55 16.91 -5.11 17.39
C THR A 55 15.71 -4.52 16.65
N ILE A 56 15.78 -4.39 15.31
CA ILE A 56 14.78 -3.67 14.52
C ILE A 56 14.06 -4.53 13.47
N GLY A 57 14.42 -5.80 13.30
CA GLY A 57 13.90 -6.64 12.22
C GLY A 57 12.39 -6.89 12.31
N SER A 58 11.91 -7.26 13.49
CA SER A 58 10.46 -7.48 13.73
C SER A 58 9.66 -6.19 13.60
N LEU A 59 10.21 -5.06 14.09
CA LEU A 59 9.62 -3.73 13.95
C LEU A 59 9.53 -3.30 12.49
N GLY A 60 10.59 -3.52 11.70
CA GLY A 60 10.61 -3.22 10.27
C GLY A 60 9.60 -4.07 9.48
N TYR A 61 9.48 -5.36 9.80
CA TYR A 61 8.45 -6.23 9.20
C TYR A 61 7.03 -5.78 9.56
N ALA A 62 6.78 -5.47 10.84
CA ALA A 62 5.49 -4.97 11.30
C ALA A 62 5.13 -3.64 10.62
N PHE A 63 6.09 -2.72 10.51
CA PHE A 63 5.91 -1.46 9.79
C PHE A 63 5.52 -1.70 8.33
N GLN A 64 6.22 -2.59 7.63
CA GLN A 64 5.92 -2.89 6.23
C GLN A 64 4.55 -3.58 6.06
N ALA A 65 4.16 -4.47 6.97
CA ALA A 65 2.82 -5.09 6.97
C ALA A 65 1.71 -4.05 7.21
N LEU A 66 1.93 -3.09 8.11
CA LEU A 66 1.02 -1.98 8.35
C LEU A 66 0.95 -1.03 7.14
N LEU A 67 2.06 -0.76 6.46
CA LEU A 67 2.09 0.02 5.23
C LEU A 67 1.25 -0.64 4.13
N LEU A 68 1.37 -1.96 3.93
CA LEU A 68 0.53 -2.68 2.97
C LEU A 68 -0.96 -2.64 3.36
N SER A 69 -1.26 -2.77 4.65
CA SER A 69 -2.62 -2.63 5.17
C SER A 69 -3.17 -1.22 4.93
N LEU A 70 -2.34 -0.19 5.10
CA LEU A 70 -2.68 1.21 4.86
C LEU A 70 -3.00 1.47 3.39
N ILE A 71 -2.21 0.93 2.47
CA ILE A 71 -2.45 1.03 1.01
C ILE A 71 -3.81 0.45 0.66
N VAL A 72 -4.12 -0.76 1.15
CA VAL A 72 -5.42 -1.42 0.91
C VAL A 72 -6.57 -0.63 1.55
N ALA A 73 -6.38 -0.09 2.75
CA ALA A 73 -7.37 0.75 3.42
C ALA A 73 -7.66 2.04 2.64
N PHE A 74 -6.63 2.73 2.13
CA PHE A 74 -6.80 3.91 1.29
C PHE A 74 -7.46 3.60 -0.05
N ALA A 75 -7.08 2.51 -0.71
CA ALA A 75 -7.74 2.06 -1.93
C ALA A 75 -9.23 1.78 -1.68
N THR A 76 -9.57 1.18 -0.54
CA THR A 76 -10.96 0.96 -0.13
C THR A 76 -11.68 2.28 0.20
N LEU A 77 -10.99 3.24 0.81
CA LEU A 77 -11.53 4.56 1.13
C LEU A 77 -11.85 5.37 -0.14
N GLY A 78 -11.06 5.21 -1.19
CA GLY A 78 -11.31 5.83 -2.50
C GLY A 78 -12.60 5.37 -3.17
N VAL A 79 -13.15 4.22 -2.76
CA VAL A 79 -14.48 3.78 -3.20
C VAL A 79 -15.56 4.49 -2.39
N SER A 80 -16.59 5.00 -3.04
CA SER A 80 -17.71 5.67 -2.36
C SER A 80 -18.38 4.73 -1.35
N GLU A 81 -18.89 5.27 -0.24
CA GLU A 81 -19.49 4.43 0.82
C GLU A 81 -20.63 3.55 0.32
N ARG A 82 -21.41 4.04 -0.67
CA ARG A 82 -22.52 3.30 -1.30
C ARG A 82 -22.07 2.02 -2.01
N HIS A 83 -20.85 1.98 -2.56
CA HIS A 83 -20.33 0.82 -3.30
C HIS A 83 -19.37 -0.07 -2.50
N ARG A 84 -19.17 0.19 -1.20
CA ARG A 84 -18.32 -0.65 -0.31
C ARG A 84 -19.00 -1.95 0.11
N THR A 85 -19.38 -2.74 -0.89
CA THR A 85 -20.08 -4.02 -0.76
C THR A 85 -19.23 -5.08 -0.04
N PRO A 86 -19.84 -6.13 0.52
CA PRO A 86 -19.10 -7.27 1.10
C PRO A 86 -18.16 -7.96 0.09
N ARG A 87 -18.54 -8.00 -1.19
CA ARG A 87 -17.71 -8.54 -2.27
C ARG A 87 -16.43 -7.74 -2.46
N LEU A 88 -16.53 -6.41 -2.52
CA LEU A 88 -15.37 -5.53 -2.54
C LEU A 88 -14.47 -5.78 -1.33
N ARG A 89 -15.04 -5.87 -0.12
CA ARG A 89 -14.26 -6.10 1.09
C ARG A 89 -13.51 -7.42 1.06
N ALA A 90 -14.17 -8.51 0.64
CA ALA A 90 -13.52 -9.80 0.48
C ALA A 90 -12.36 -9.72 -0.52
N TYR A 91 -12.54 -9.00 -1.64
CA TYR A 91 -11.50 -8.75 -2.63
C TYR A 91 -10.31 -7.97 -2.06
N MET A 92 -10.57 -6.89 -1.31
CA MET A 92 -9.51 -6.08 -0.68
C MET A 92 -8.76 -6.86 0.40
N ILE A 93 -9.46 -7.69 1.18
CA ILE A 93 -8.84 -8.59 2.17
C ILE A 93 -7.98 -9.64 1.46
N ALA A 94 -8.46 -10.25 0.39
CA ALA A 94 -7.67 -11.21 -0.40
C ALA A 94 -6.41 -10.55 -0.98
N THR A 95 -6.54 -9.31 -1.47
CA THR A 95 -5.40 -8.50 -1.96
C THR A 95 -4.38 -8.25 -0.86
N LEU A 96 -4.83 -7.91 0.35
CA LEU A 96 -3.95 -7.73 1.50
C LEU A 96 -3.24 -9.03 1.88
N VAL A 97 -3.96 -10.14 1.99
CA VAL A 97 -3.38 -11.46 2.33
C VAL A 97 -2.33 -11.87 1.29
N PHE A 98 -2.61 -11.67 0.01
CA PHE A 98 -1.64 -11.96 -1.05
C PHE A 98 -0.40 -11.08 -0.96
N SER A 99 -0.56 -9.78 -0.67
CA SER A 99 0.55 -8.85 -0.48
C SER A 99 1.40 -9.20 0.75
N LEU A 100 0.76 -9.61 1.85
CA LEU A 100 1.45 -10.06 3.06
C LEU A 100 2.20 -11.38 2.81
N PHE A 101 1.66 -12.28 1.98
CA PHE A 101 2.36 -13.49 1.56
C PHE A 101 3.64 -13.15 0.78
N ILE A 102 3.59 -12.20 -0.16
CA ILE A 102 4.77 -11.73 -0.89
C ILE A 102 5.81 -11.13 0.07
N LEU A 103 5.38 -10.27 0.99
CA LEU A 103 6.26 -9.69 2.02
C LEU A 103 6.92 -10.79 2.86
N TRP A 104 6.15 -11.77 3.31
CA TRP A 104 6.67 -12.91 4.05
C TRP A 104 7.71 -13.69 3.24
N ARG A 105 7.45 -13.97 1.95
CA ARG A 105 8.42 -14.66 1.09
C ARG A 105 9.72 -13.89 0.91
N MET A 106 9.64 -12.57 0.80
CA MET A 106 10.83 -11.70 0.73
C MET A 106 11.66 -11.79 2.02
N VAL A 107 11.02 -11.70 3.19
CA VAL A 107 11.71 -11.78 4.49
C VAL A 107 12.25 -13.18 4.75
N ALA A 108 11.45 -14.23 4.52
CA ALA A 108 11.85 -15.61 4.77
C ALA A 108 13.05 -16.03 3.90
N SER A 109 13.07 -15.62 2.63
CA SER A 109 14.22 -15.89 1.75
C SER A 109 15.47 -15.11 2.16
N HIS A 110 15.33 -13.88 2.65
CA HIS A 110 16.46 -13.12 3.18
C HIS A 110 17.02 -13.74 4.46
N LEU A 111 16.16 -14.15 5.39
CA LEU A 111 16.57 -14.82 6.63
C LEU A 111 17.23 -16.17 6.33
N ASN A 112 16.74 -16.90 5.33
CA ASN A 112 17.36 -18.15 4.91
C ASN A 112 18.78 -17.93 4.38
N PHE A 113 18.99 -16.93 3.51
CA PHE A 113 20.32 -16.55 3.04
C PHE A 113 21.26 -16.18 4.19
N ILE A 114 20.78 -15.41 5.17
CA ILE A 114 21.58 -15.04 6.34
C ILE A 114 21.99 -16.29 7.14
N ALA A 115 21.08 -17.25 7.31
CA ALA A 115 21.35 -18.45 8.10
C ALA A 115 22.30 -19.44 7.41
N THR A 116 22.24 -19.56 6.08
CA THR A 116 23.00 -20.59 5.33
C THR A 116 24.20 -20.03 4.57
N GLY A 117 24.22 -18.72 4.28
CA GLY A 117 25.15 -18.10 3.35
C GLY A 117 24.88 -18.45 1.87
N GLU A 118 23.89 -19.28 1.58
CA GLU A 118 23.60 -19.76 0.23
C GLU A 118 22.61 -18.86 -0.49
N THR A 119 22.96 -18.41 -1.69
CA THR A 119 22.07 -17.59 -2.52
C THR A 119 21.43 -18.46 -3.60
N SER A 120 20.12 -18.71 -3.50
CA SER A 120 19.33 -19.25 -4.60
C SER A 120 18.91 -18.13 -5.56
N TYR A 121 18.81 -18.45 -6.85
CA TYR A 121 18.47 -17.49 -7.90
C TYR A 121 17.15 -17.87 -8.58
N PHE A 122 16.37 -16.86 -8.94
CA PHE A 122 15.18 -17.01 -9.77
C PHE A 122 15.17 -15.91 -10.85
N MET A 123 15.16 -16.33 -12.12
CA MET A 123 15.15 -15.43 -13.28
C MET A 123 16.16 -14.28 -13.18
N GLY A 124 17.40 -14.60 -12.81
CA GLY A 124 18.52 -13.64 -12.77
C GLY A 124 18.70 -12.86 -11.46
N PHE A 125 17.79 -12.99 -10.48
CA PHE A 125 17.94 -12.32 -9.18
C PHE A 125 18.07 -13.33 -8.02
N PRO A 126 18.82 -12.99 -6.95
CA PRO A 126 18.71 -13.67 -5.66
C PRO A 126 17.25 -13.79 -5.23
N ALA A 127 16.86 -14.90 -4.59
CA ALA A 127 15.46 -15.18 -4.27
C ALA A 127 14.73 -14.04 -3.53
N ALA A 128 15.37 -13.40 -2.55
CA ALA A 128 14.80 -12.26 -1.85
C ALA A 128 14.56 -11.06 -2.77
N THR A 129 15.54 -10.76 -3.64
CA THR A 129 15.43 -9.71 -4.67
C THR A 129 14.39 -10.06 -5.73
N ALA A 130 14.23 -11.33 -6.10
CA ALA A 130 13.20 -11.77 -7.03
C ALA A 130 11.79 -11.54 -6.46
N TRP A 131 11.57 -11.81 -5.17
CA TRP A 131 10.30 -11.46 -4.51
C TRP A 131 10.10 -9.95 -4.40
N ALA A 132 11.15 -9.18 -4.15
CA ALA A 132 11.07 -7.72 -4.14
C ALA A 132 10.72 -7.15 -5.53
N MET A 133 11.33 -7.68 -6.59
CA MET A 133 11.12 -7.19 -7.96
C MET A 133 9.80 -7.70 -8.55
N TYR A 134 9.66 -9.02 -8.66
CA TYR A 134 8.53 -9.66 -9.33
C TYR A 134 7.33 -9.79 -8.41
N GLY A 135 7.56 -10.16 -7.15
CA GLY A 135 6.49 -10.34 -6.18
C GLY A 135 5.73 -9.04 -5.91
N VAL A 136 6.43 -7.93 -5.67
CA VAL A 136 5.77 -6.62 -5.44
C VAL A 136 4.95 -6.19 -6.67
N TRP A 137 5.49 -6.38 -7.87
CA TRP A 137 4.74 -6.13 -9.12
C TRP A 137 3.47 -6.98 -9.20
N LEU A 138 3.58 -8.29 -8.95
CA LEU A 138 2.43 -9.20 -8.91
C LEU A 138 1.41 -8.79 -7.84
N GLY A 139 1.88 -8.31 -6.68
CA GLY A 139 1.04 -7.83 -5.59
C GLY A 139 0.18 -6.62 -5.96
N GLY A 140 0.60 -5.81 -6.94
CA GLY A 140 -0.17 -4.68 -7.46
C GLY A 140 -1.29 -5.08 -8.43
N ILE A 141 -1.20 -6.24 -9.07
CA ILE A 141 -2.16 -6.67 -10.11
C ILE A 141 -3.62 -6.70 -9.64
N PRO A 142 -3.95 -7.20 -8.43
CA PRO A 142 -5.33 -7.12 -7.94
C PRO A 142 -5.88 -5.68 -7.88
N LEU A 143 -5.06 -4.72 -7.44
CA LEU A 143 -5.45 -3.30 -7.44
C LEU A 143 -5.56 -2.71 -8.84
N VAL A 144 -4.95 -3.33 -9.85
CA VAL A 144 -5.20 -2.96 -11.27
C VAL A 144 -6.53 -3.54 -11.74
N PHE A 145 -6.81 -4.81 -11.44
CA PHE A 145 -8.04 -5.47 -11.87
C PHE A 145 -9.31 -4.86 -11.30
N ILE A 146 -9.26 -4.34 -10.07
CA ILE A 146 -10.40 -3.59 -9.54
C ILE A 146 -10.74 -2.36 -10.40
N TYR A 147 -9.74 -1.71 -10.98
CA TYR A 147 -9.91 -0.53 -11.85
C TYR A 147 -10.20 -0.89 -13.30
N THR A 148 -9.72 -2.02 -13.81
CA THR A 148 -9.96 -2.38 -15.22
C THR A 148 -11.24 -3.18 -15.40
N LEU A 149 -11.57 -4.08 -14.48
CA LEU A 149 -12.73 -4.96 -14.55
C LEU A 149 -13.83 -4.56 -13.55
N GLY A 150 -13.42 -4.11 -12.36
CA GLY A 150 -14.35 -3.73 -11.29
C GLY A 150 -14.88 -2.30 -11.37
N PHE A 151 -14.45 -1.48 -12.34
CA PHE A 151 -14.76 -0.05 -12.38
C PHE A 151 -16.26 0.23 -12.39
N ARG A 152 -16.98 -0.37 -13.34
CA ARG A 152 -18.44 -0.23 -13.49
C ARG A 152 -19.24 -0.89 -12.36
N GLN A 153 -18.58 -1.70 -11.53
CA GLN A 153 -19.23 -2.39 -10.43
C GLN A 153 -19.02 -1.67 -9.09
N PHE A 154 -17.84 -1.10 -8.86
CA PHE A 154 -17.44 -0.60 -7.55
C PHE A 154 -17.09 0.89 -7.55
N ILE A 155 -16.51 1.41 -8.62
CA ILE A 155 -15.94 2.77 -8.64
C ILE A 155 -16.97 3.76 -9.17
N TYR A 156 -17.43 3.54 -10.39
CA TYR A 156 -18.37 4.42 -11.09
C TYR A 156 -19.32 3.57 -11.93
N THR A 157 -20.49 3.34 -11.35
CA THR A 157 -21.54 2.47 -11.88
C THR A 157 -22.38 3.18 -12.94
N ASP A 158 -23.19 2.42 -13.68
CA ASP A 158 -24.13 3.00 -14.63
C ASP A 158 -25.22 3.84 -13.92
N GLU A 159 -25.54 3.50 -12.68
CA GLU A 159 -26.43 4.30 -11.81
C GLU A 159 -25.77 5.65 -11.47
N ASP A 160 -24.46 5.66 -11.21
CA ASP A 160 -23.71 6.90 -10.95
C ASP A 160 -23.66 7.80 -12.19
N GLN A 161 -23.52 7.21 -13.37
CA GLN A 161 -23.58 7.93 -14.65
C GLN A 161 -24.95 8.56 -14.86
N ALA A 162 -26.03 7.80 -14.67
CA ALA A 162 -27.39 8.30 -14.84
C ALA A 162 -27.73 9.42 -13.83
N GLU A 163 -27.30 9.27 -12.58
CA GLU A 163 -27.44 10.30 -11.55
C GLU A 163 -26.67 11.57 -11.93
N PHE A 164 -25.44 11.43 -12.41
CA PHE A 164 -24.63 12.55 -12.88
C PHE A 164 -25.28 13.28 -14.06
N GLU A 165 -25.74 12.55 -15.08
CA GLU A 165 -26.42 13.13 -16.25
C GLU A 165 -27.70 13.89 -15.86
N ARG A 166 -28.47 13.36 -14.90
CA ARG A 166 -29.65 14.05 -14.36
C ARG A 166 -29.27 15.38 -13.71
N LEU A 167 -28.27 15.38 -12.84
CA LEU A 167 -27.81 16.59 -12.13
C LEU A 167 -27.27 17.65 -13.11
N VAL A 168 -26.58 17.22 -14.17
CA VAL A 168 -26.12 18.13 -15.23
C VAL A 168 -27.31 18.76 -15.94
N ALA A 169 -28.32 17.97 -16.32
CA ALA A 169 -29.51 18.50 -16.99
C ALA A 169 -30.29 19.49 -16.11
N GLU A 170 -30.42 19.21 -14.80
CA GLU A 170 -31.04 20.10 -13.83
C GLU A 170 -30.26 21.43 -13.71
N SER A 171 -28.92 21.38 -13.61
CA SER A 171 -28.10 22.60 -13.52
C SER A 171 -28.21 23.50 -14.76
N VAL A 172 -28.28 22.92 -15.96
CA VAL A 172 -28.46 23.67 -17.21
C VAL A 172 -29.87 24.29 -17.29
N ALA A 173 -30.88 23.63 -16.74
CA ALA A 173 -32.23 24.18 -16.66
C ALA A 173 -32.30 25.37 -15.67
N GLU A 174 -31.68 25.24 -14.50
CA GLU A 174 -31.60 26.34 -13.51
C GLU A 174 -30.85 27.57 -14.04
N GLU A 175 -29.73 27.37 -14.76
CA GLU A 175 -29.00 28.46 -15.42
C GLU A 175 -29.86 29.16 -16.48
N ARG A 176 -30.65 28.42 -17.26
CA ARG A 176 -31.56 29.00 -18.26
C ARG A 176 -32.74 29.74 -17.64
N ASP A 177 -33.27 29.26 -16.52
CA ASP A 177 -34.36 29.93 -15.82
C ASP A 177 -33.88 31.19 -15.10
N THR A 178 -32.63 31.21 -14.62
CA THR A 178 -32.00 32.43 -14.05
C THR A 178 -31.62 33.45 -15.12
N GLU A 179 -31.16 33.03 -16.30
CA GLU A 179 -30.87 33.92 -17.44
C GLU A 179 -32.16 34.50 -18.08
N ASN A 180 -33.27 33.75 -18.07
CA ASN A 180 -34.58 34.21 -18.55
C ASN A 180 -35.43 34.93 -17.49
N SER A 181 -34.96 35.03 -16.24
CA SER A 181 -35.61 35.86 -15.23
C SER A 181 -35.23 37.32 -15.50
N PRO A 182 -36.16 38.20 -15.88
CA PRO A 182 -35.83 39.60 -16.12
C PRO A 182 -35.26 40.16 -14.81
N GLU A 183 -34.02 40.67 -14.87
CA GLU A 183 -33.51 41.59 -13.87
C GLU A 183 -34.62 42.59 -13.56
N ASP A 184 -35.07 42.60 -12.30
CA ASP A 184 -36.12 43.45 -11.78
C ASP A 184 -35.67 44.91 -12.00
N THR A 185 -35.93 45.45 -13.19
CA THR A 185 -35.71 46.84 -13.56
C THR A 185 -36.65 47.68 -12.71
N ARG A 186 -36.16 48.09 -11.54
CA ARG A 186 -36.66 49.22 -10.76
C ARG A 186 -35.84 50.48 -11.05
#